data_AF-A0A8T4YRY8-F1
#
_entry.id   AF-A0A8T4YRY8-F1
#
_cell.length_a   1.000
_cell.length_b   1.000
_cell.length_c   1.000
_cell.angle_alpha   90.00
_cell.angle_beta   90.00
_cell.angle_gamma   90.00
#
_symmetry.space_group_name_H-M   'P 1'
#
loop_
_entity.id
_entity.type
_entity.pdbx_description
1 polymer ?
#
loop_
_entity_poly.entity_id
_entity_poly.type
_entity_poly.pdbx_seq_one_letter_code
_entity_poly.pdbx_strand_id
1 'polypeptide(L)'
;MPDLLAHYAVSFLVASRFFGFRVSAVIALSGLLPDVDALLMVHRWVTHSFVSVLVFGVIVLLVTARLSRPYLAYVAVALSLYSIHIIMDVFTAPTPILWPLTRSSYTVNVNVNGILSHEGAALVPAVSIESMPADFT
;
A
#
# COMPACT_ATOMS: atom_id res chain seq x y z
N MET A 1 12.43 6.51 2.23
CA MET A 1 11.64 5.74 1.25
C MET A 1 11.50 4.35 1.84
N PRO A 2 10.30 3.82 2.06
CA PRO A 2 10.18 2.37 2.19
C PRO A 2 10.92 1.74 1.01
N ASP A 3 11.78 0.80 1.38
CA ASP A 3 12.65 0.08 0.48
C ASP A 3 11.78 -0.62 -0.60
N LEU A 4 12.05 -0.40 -1.89
CA LEU A 4 11.37 -1.06 -3.02
C LEU A 4 11.41 -2.60 -2.88
N LEU A 5 12.55 -3.11 -2.42
CA LEU A 5 12.75 -4.51 -2.05
C LEU A 5 11.89 -4.91 -0.83
N ALA A 6 11.62 -4.04 0.14
CA ALA A 6 10.68 -4.33 1.24
C ALA A 6 9.24 -4.46 0.72
N HIS A 7 8.79 -3.55 -0.16
CA HIS A 7 7.48 -3.67 -0.81
C HIS A 7 7.37 -4.95 -1.63
N TYR A 8 8.42 -5.30 -2.39
CA TYR A 8 8.47 -6.54 -3.13
C TYR A 8 8.47 -7.76 -2.22
N ALA A 9 9.27 -7.75 -1.15
CA ALA A 9 9.39 -8.86 -0.21
C ALA A 9 8.08 -9.12 0.52
N VAL A 10 7.41 -8.08 1.03
CA VAL A 10 6.07 -8.21 1.63
C VAL A 10 5.08 -8.74 0.61
N SER A 11 5.10 -8.21 -0.62
CA SER A 11 4.22 -8.67 -1.70
C SER A 11 4.43 -10.14 -2.04
N PHE A 12 5.69 -10.57 -2.11
CA PHE A 12 6.08 -11.95 -2.34
C PHE A 12 5.66 -12.87 -1.20
N LEU A 13 5.90 -12.46 0.05
CA LEU A 13 5.49 -13.23 1.24
C LEU A 13 3.99 -13.46 1.24
N VAL A 14 3.19 -12.42 0.96
CA VAL A 14 1.73 -12.54 0.86
C VAL A 14 1.33 -13.44 -0.32
N ALA A 15 1.89 -13.21 -1.51
CA ALA A 15 1.57 -14.01 -2.70
C ALA A 15 1.96 -15.49 -2.57
N SER A 16 3.02 -15.81 -1.81
CA SER A 16 3.48 -17.18 -1.55
C SER A 16 2.50 -18.01 -0.71
N ARG A 17 1.54 -17.36 -0.05
CA ARG A 17 0.46 -18.05 0.69
C ARG A 17 -0.63 -18.60 -0.22
N PHE A 18 -0.72 -18.11 -1.45
CA PHE A 18 -1.79 -18.45 -2.39
C PHE A 18 -1.29 -19.21 -3.62
N PHE A 19 -0.04 -18.99 -4.04
CA PHE A 19 0.51 -19.55 -5.28
C PHE A 19 1.88 -20.20 -5.06
N GLY A 20 2.32 -20.97 -6.06
CA GLY A 20 3.67 -21.53 -6.07
C GLY A 20 4.75 -20.47 -6.32
N PHE A 21 5.97 -20.74 -5.86
CA PHE A 21 7.11 -19.81 -5.86
C PHE A 21 7.25 -18.97 -7.14
N ARG A 22 7.25 -19.60 -8.32
CA ARG A 22 7.44 -18.90 -9.61
C ARG A 22 6.33 -17.90 -9.89
N VAL A 23 5.09 -18.29 -9.62
CA VAL A 23 3.91 -17.44 -9.82
C VAL A 23 3.91 -16.31 -8.81
N SER A 24 4.19 -16.60 -7.54
CA SER A 24 4.28 -15.59 -6.48
C SER A 24 5.36 -14.56 -6.76
N ALA A 25 6.52 -14.97 -7.27
CA ALA A 25 7.62 -14.06 -7.63
C ALA A 25 7.22 -13.07 -8.73
N VAL A 26 6.39 -13.50 -9.69
CA VAL A 26 5.88 -12.64 -10.76
C VAL A 26 4.74 -11.75 -10.26
N ILE A 27 3.76 -12.31 -9.55
CA ILE A 27 2.62 -11.54 -9.03
C ILE A 27 3.07 -10.50 -8.02
N ALA A 28 4.11 -10.77 -7.23
CA ALA A 28 4.65 -9.81 -6.28
C ALA A 28 5.07 -8.47 -6.92
N LEU A 29 5.42 -8.47 -8.21
CA LEU A 29 5.72 -7.24 -8.94
C LEU A 29 4.50 -6.31 -9.06
N SER A 30 3.27 -6.84 -8.97
CA SER A 30 2.07 -6.01 -8.98
C SER A 30 2.01 -5.05 -7.78
N GLY A 31 2.62 -5.42 -6.66
CA GLY A 31 2.74 -4.56 -5.48
C GLY A 31 3.74 -3.41 -5.66
N LEU A 32 4.52 -3.38 -6.74
CA LEU A 32 5.42 -2.28 -7.09
C LEU A 32 4.82 -1.32 -8.14
N LEU A 33 3.63 -1.65 -8.66
CA LEU A 33 2.97 -0.81 -9.66
C LEU A 33 2.63 0.62 -9.19
N PRO A 34 2.29 0.88 -7.90
CA PRO A 34 2.07 2.25 -7.45
C PRO A 34 3.29 3.16 -7.70
N ASP A 35 4.48 2.64 -7.41
CA ASP A 35 5.79 3.29 -7.51
C ASP A 35 6.30 3.49 -8.95
N VAL A 36 5.58 3.02 -9.98
CA VAL A 36 5.95 3.28 -11.38
C VAL A 36 5.92 4.78 -11.69
N ASP A 37 5.13 5.56 -10.93
CA ASP A 37 5.11 7.01 -10.98
C ASP A 37 6.48 7.64 -10.64
N ALA A 38 7.26 7.01 -9.77
CA ALA A 38 8.62 7.44 -9.44
C ALA A 38 9.57 7.40 -10.64
N LEU A 39 9.35 6.51 -11.61
CA LEU A 39 10.11 6.50 -12.88
C LEU A 39 9.80 7.73 -13.75
N LEU A 40 8.63 8.32 -13.58
CA LEU A 40 8.21 9.57 -14.21
C LEU A 40 8.63 10.80 -13.39
N MET A 41 9.42 10.61 -12.34
CA MET A 41 9.83 11.64 -11.37
C MET A 41 8.65 12.28 -10.61
N VAL A 42 7.47 11.67 -10.65
CA VAL A 42 6.29 12.09 -9.89
C VAL A 42 6.09 11.04 -8.79
N HIS A 43 6.66 11.26 -7.60
CA HIS A 43 6.57 10.28 -6.52
C HIS A 43 5.30 10.52 -5.68
N ARG A 44 4.50 9.48 -5.45
CA ARG A 44 3.26 9.50 -4.64
C ARG A 44 2.13 10.31 -5.28
N TRP A 45 1.89 10.01 -6.56
CA TRP A 45 0.86 10.62 -7.39
C TRP A 45 -0.52 9.98 -7.15
N VAL A 46 -1.41 10.13 -8.14
CA VAL A 46 -2.76 9.54 -8.19
C VAL A 46 -2.73 8.00 -8.06
N THR A 47 -1.62 7.35 -8.42
CA THR A 47 -1.42 5.90 -8.27
C THR A 47 -1.49 5.43 -6.82
N HIS A 48 -1.19 6.31 -5.86
CA HIS A 48 -1.21 6.01 -4.44
C HIS A 48 -2.58 6.29 -3.77
N SER A 49 -3.63 6.39 -4.58
CA SER A 49 -5.01 6.49 -4.09
C SER A 49 -5.64 5.10 -3.91
N PHE A 50 -6.03 4.79 -2.69
CA PHE A 50 -6.79 3.58 -2.40
C PHE A 50 -8.21 3.65 -2.97
N VAL A 51 -8.81 4.84 -3.06
CA VAL A 51 -10.13 5.02 -3.68
C VAL A 51 -10.08 4.67 -5.16
N SER A 52 -9.05 5.11 -5.89
CA SER A 52 -8.83 4.75 -7.29
C SER A 52 -8.70 3.23 -7.44
N VAL A 53 -7.91 2.58 -6.57
CA VAL A 53 -7.74 1.12 -6.57
C VAL A 53 -9.06 0.40 -6.32
N LEU A 54 -9.90 0.88 -5.41
CA LEU A 54 -11.22 0.29 -5.19
C LEU A 54 -12.11 0.40 -6.43
N VAL A 55 -12.21 1.59 -7.03
CA VAL A 55 -13.06 1.82 -8.20
C VAL A 55 -12.61 0.97 -9.39
N PHE A 56 -11.34 1.08 -9.79
CA PHE A 56 -10.81 0.34 -10.93
C PHE A 56 -10.67 -1.15 -10.60
N GLY A 57 -10.28 -1.50 -9.39
CA GLY A 57 -10.14 -2.88 -8.94
C GLY A 57 -11.46 -3.64 -8.97
N VAL A 58 -12.58 -3.02 -8.55
CA VAL A 58 -13.91 -3.63 -8.68
C VAL A 58 -14.25 -3.88 -10.15
N ILE A 59 -13.99 -2.93 -11.04
CA ILE A 59 -14.25 -3.10 -12.48
C ILE A 59 -13.43 -4.27 -13.03
N VAL A 60 -12.12 -4.31 -12.74
CA VAL A 60 -11.23 -5.39 -13.22
C VAL A 60 -11.65 -6.75 -12.66
N LEU A 61 -12.06 -6.82 -11.39
CA LEU A 61 -12.58 -8.04 -10.77
C LEU A 61 -13.87 -8.51 -11.44
N LEU A 62 -14.83 -7.61 -11.68
CA LEU A 62 -16.09 -7.94 -12.33
C LEU A 62 -15.88 -8.42 -13.77
N VAL A 63 -15.05 -7.73 -14.54
CA VAL A 63 -14.69 -8.13 -15.91
C VAL A 63 -14.02 -9.51 -15.90
N THR A 64 -13.06 -9.73 -15.00
CA THR A 64 -12.36 -11.02 -14.87
C THR A 64 -13.33 -12.14 -14.47
N ALA A 65 -14.25 -11.88 -13.54
CA ALA A 65 -15.25 -12.85 -13.10
C ALA A 65 -16.22 -13.27 -14.23
N ARG A 66 -16.42 -12.39 -15.22
CA ARG A 66 -17.24 -12.65 -16.41
C ARG A 66 -16.48 -13.33 -17.54
N LEU A 67 -15.25 -12.91 -17.81
CA LEU A 67 -14.47 -13.38 -18.96
C LEU A 67 -13.60 -14.60 -18.66
N SER A 68 -13.02 -14.68 -17.46
CA SER A 68 -12.10 -15.76 -17.11
C SER A 68 -11.97 -15.97 -15.59
N ARG A 69 -12.87 -16.80 -15.07
CA ARG A 69 -12.90 -17.25 -13.67
C ARG A 69 -11.55 -17.76 -13.14
N PRO A 70 -10.72 -18.51 -13.91
CA PRO A 70 -9.44 -19.00 -13.42
C PRO A 70 -8.46 -17.89 -13.01
N TYR A 71 -8.53 -16.71 -13.66
CA TYR A 71 -7.65 -15.58 -13.33
C TYR A 71 -8.16 -14.72 -12.17
N LEU A 72 -9.36 -14.97 -11.66
CA LEU A 72 -9.95 -14.15 -10.60
C LEU A 72 -9.09 -14.12 -9.33
N ALA A 73 -8.53 -15.27 -8.94
CA ALA A 73 -7.64 -15.36 -7.79
C ALA A 73 -6.36 -14.52 -7.98
N TYR A 74 -5.77 -14.57 -9.18
CA TYR A 74 -4.57 -13.82 -9.53
C TYR A 74 -4.81 -12.31 -9.44
N VAL A 75 -5.91 -11.85 -10.04
CA VAL A 75 -6.33 -10.45 -10.01
C VAL A 75 -6.64 -9.98 -8.58
N ALA A 76 -7.38 -10.78 -7.81
CA ALA A 76 -7.72 -10.44 -6.43
C ALA A 76 -6.47 -10.30 -5.55
N VAL A 77 -5.50 -11.22 -5.69
CA VAL A 77 -4.23 -11.11 -4.98
C VAL A 77 -3.46 -9.88 -5.48
N ALA A 78 -3.33 -9.66 -6.79
CA ALA A 78 -2.61 -8.51 -7.33
C ALA A 78 -3.14 -7.16 -6.82
N LEU A 79 -4.46 -6.99 -6.79
CA LEU A 79 -5.12 -5.79 -6.22
C LEU A 79 -4.88 -5.67 -4.70
N SER A 80 -4.85 -6.80 -3.99
CA SER A 80 -4.52 -6.81 -2.56
C SER A 80 -3.08 -6.38 -2.31
N LEU A 81 -2.13 -6.82 -3.14
CA LEU A 81 -0.73 -6.41 -3.03
C LEU A 81 -0.54 -4.92 -3.33
N TYR A 82 -1.19 -4.42 -4.38
CA TYR A 82 -1.24 -2.98 -4.69
C TYR A 82 -1.80 -2.17 -3.51
N SER A 83 -2.85 -2.69 -2.88
CA SER A 83 -3.47 -2.05 -1.72
C SER A 83 -2.56 -2.05 -0.49
N ILE A 84 -1.91 -3.18 -0.21
CA ILE A 84 -0.96 -3.31 0.91
C ILE A 84 0.19 -2.31 0.73
N HIS A 85 0.69 -2.13 -0.49
CA HIS A 85 1.69 -1.12 -0.79
C HIS A 85 1.23 0.27 -0.34
N ILE A 86 0.07 0.74 -0.82
CA ILE A 86 -0.45 2.07 -0.45
C ILE A 86 -0.61 2.20 1.07
N ILE A 87 -1.11 1.15 1.74
CA ILE A 87 -1.30 1.14 3.19
C ILE A 87 0.05 1.28 3.90
N MET A 88 1.07 0.52 3.50
CA MET A 88 2.42 0.64 4.04
C MET A 88 2.97 2.05 3.87
N ASP A 89 2.67 2.66 2.72
CA ASP A 89 3.13 4.00 2.38
C ASP A 89 2.58 5.08 3.30
N VAL A 90 1.32 4.96 3.75
CA VAL A 90 0.69 5.85 4.74
C VAL A 90 1.40 5.82 6.09
N PHE A 91 2.04 4.71 6.46
CA PHE A 91 2.81 4.62 7.72
C PHE A 91 4.24 5.13 7.59
N THR A 92 4.67 5.54 6.39
CA THR A 92 6.07 5.95 6.15
C THR A 92 6.21 7.40 5.71
N ALA A 93 5.23 7.94 4.98
CA ALA A 93 5.22 9.32 4.56
C ALA A 93 3.81 9.75 4.08
N PRO A 94 3.59 11.04 3.82
CA PRO A 94 2.31 11.54 3.33
C PRO A 94 1.90 10.86 2.03
N THR A 95 0.71 10.27 2.02
CA THR A 95 0.17 9.53 0.87
C THR A 95 -1.25 10.00 0.55
N PRO A 96 -1.59 10.30 -0.72
CA PRO A 96 -2.92 10.76 -1.13
C PRO A 96 -3.96 9.63 -1.17
N ILE A 97 -4.04 8.84 -0.10
CA ILE A 97 -4.83 7.59 -0.02
C ILE A 97 -6.32 7.80 -0.30
N LEU A 98 -6.87 8.97 0.04
CA LEU A 98 -8.29 9.31 -0.15
C LEU A 98 -8.58 10.14 -1.41
N TRP A 99 -7.60 10.43 -2.27
CA TRP A 99 -7.88 11.14 -3.51
C TRP A 99 -8.83 10.32 -4.40
N PRO A 100 -9.81 10.88 -5.14
CA PRO A 100 -10.14 12.30 -5.27
C PRO A 100 -11.18 12.80 -4.24
N LEU A 101 -11.55 11.99 -3.24
CA LEU A 101 -12.52 12.39 -2.22
C LEU A 101 -12.00 13.57 -1.37
N THR A 102 -10.69 13.61 -1.15
CA THR A 102 -10.02 14.75 -0.50
C THR A 102 -8.79 15.18 -1.30
N ARG A 103 -8.38 16.44 -1.11
CA ARG A 103 -7.16 17.02 -1.70
C ARG A 103 -5.98 17.00 -0.72
N SER A 104 -5.99 16.08 0.24
CA SER A 104 -4.97 15.96 1.26
C SER A 104 -4.26 14.62 1.17
N SER A 105 -2.98 14.63 1.48
CA SER A 105 -2.16 13.46 1.77
C SER A 105 -2.13 13.21 3.26
N TYR A 106 -2.15 11.95 3.67
CA TYR A 106 -2.23 11.54 5.08
C TYR A 106 -1.02 10.67 5.45
N THR A 107 -0.55 10.84 6.68
CA THR A 107 0.44 9.97 7.32
C THR A 107 -0.13 9.48 8.65
N VAL A 108 0.04 8.20 8.96
CA VAL A 108 -0.28 7.62 10.26
C VAL A 108 1.01 7.38 11.03
N ASN A 109 1.19 8.10 12.12
CA ASN A 109 2.34 7.97 13.00
C ASN A 109 1.97 7.07 14.19
N VAL A 110 2.69 5.97 14.34
CA VAL A 110 2.56 5.06 15.49
C VAL A 110 3.84 5.17 16.31
N ASN A 111 3.69 5.67 17.53
CA ASN A 111 4.80 5.95 18.43
C ASN A 111 4.62 5.18 19.75
N VAL A 112 5.71 4.85 20.41
CA VAL A 112 5.69 4.35 21.79
C VAL A 112 6.60 5.26 22.60
N ASN A 113 5.97 6.12 23.41
CA ASN A 113 6.69 6.95 24.35
C ASN A 113 7.01 6.13 25.60
N GLY A 114 8.16 6.35 26.22
CA GLY A 114 8.52 5.60 27.41
C GLY A 114 9.32 6.42 28.40
N ILE A 115 9.14 6.12 29.67
CA ILE A 115 9.94 6.66 30.77
C ILE A 115 10.65 5.48 31.43
N LEU A 116 11.98 5.53 31.42
CA LEU A 116 12.84 4.60 32.13
C LEU A 116 13.34 5.30 33.40
N SER A 117 13.05 4.74 34.56
CA SER A 117 13.50 5.24 35.86
C SER A 117 14.09 4.11 36.69
N HIS A 118 14.70 4.46 37.84
CA HIS A 118 15.15 3.47 38.80
C HIS A 118 14.01 2.62 39.41
N GLU A 119 12.76 3.11 39.34
CA GLU A 119 11.58 2.43 39.86
C GLU A 119 10.91 1.51 38.82
N GLY A 120 11.31 1.59 37.55
CA GLY A 120 10.81 0.71 36.49
C GLY A 120 10.73 1.38 35.11
N ALA A 121 9.97 0.74 34.22
CA ALA A 121 9.71 1.22 32.88
C ALA A 121 8.20 1.45 32.69
N ALA A 122 7.84 2.63 32.18
CA ALA A 122 6.49 2.94 31.72
C ALA A 122 6.52 3.11 30.19
N LEU A 123 5.57 2.49 29.50
CA LEU A 123 5.39 2.62 28.05
C LEU A 123 3.99 3.16 27.76
N VAL A 124 3.89 4.17 26.92
CA VAL A 124 2.66 4.85 26.50
C VAL A 124 2.60 4.84 24.97
N PRO A 125 1.82 3.94 24.35
CA PRO A 125 1.61 3.96 22.91
C PRO A 125 0.78 5.19 22.53
N ALA A 126 1.13 5.81 21.40
CA ALA A 126 0.42 6.95 20.83
C ALA A 126 0.26 6.75 19.32
N VAL A 127 -0.93 7.09 18.81
CA VAL A 127 -1.23 7.10 17.37
C VAL A 127 -1.70 8.48 16.99
N SER A 128 -1.10 9.08 15.97
CA SER A 128 -1.54 10.36 15.40
C SER A 128 -1.72 10.24 13.89
N ILE A 129 -2.60 11.08 13.35
CA ILE A 129 -2.82 11.21 11.91
C ILE A 129 -2.47 12.64 11.56
N GLU A 130 -1.54 12.81 10.62
CA GLU A 130 -1.15 14.10 10.09
C GLU A 130 -1.63 14.19 8.65
N SER A 131 -2.07 15.39 8.25
CA SER A 131 -2.45 15.64 6.86
C SER A 131 -1.82 16.92 6.34
N MET A 132 -1.53 16.92 5.04
CA MET A 132 -1.02 18.07 4.31
C MET A 132 -1.69 18.12 2.93
N PRO A 133 -1.69 19.28 2.24
CA PRO A 133 -2.20 19.34 0.87
C PRO A 133 -1.51 18.29 -0.02
N ALA A 134 -2.28 17.57 -0.82
CA ALA A 134 -1.73 16.67 -1.82
C ALA A 134 -1.11 17.51 -2.94
N ASP A 135 0.17 17.27 -3.23
CA ASP A 135 0.88 17.85 -4.36
C ASP A 135 1.05 16.78 -5.44
N PHE A 136 0.70 17.16 -6.67
CA PHE A 136 0.75 16.30 -7.85
C PHE A 136 1.55 16.96 -8.98
N THR A 137 2.31 18.02 -8.66
CA THR A 137 3.14 18.78 -9.59
C THR A 137 4.58 18.28 -9.66
#